data_AF-B9T7K9-F1
#
_entry.id   AF-B9T7K9-F1
#
_cell.length_a   1.000
_cell.length_b   1.000
_cell.length_c   1.000
_cell.angle_alpha   90.00
_cell.angle_beta   90.00
_cell.angle_gamma   90.00
#
_symmetry.space_group_name_H-M   'P 1'
#
loop_
_entity.id
_entity.type
_entity.pdbx_description
1 polymer ?
#
loop_
_entity_poly.entity_id
_entity_poly.type
_entity_poly.pdbx_seq_one_letter_code
_entity_poly.pdbx_strand_id
1 'polypeptide(L)' 'MKSQQINEILLKAIAMSSDIGENCFLEQYGEQPLVTARFNYYPPCSRPNQILGVKPHADASAITILLQDKEVEGL' A
#
# COMPACT_ATOMS: atom_id res chain seq x y z
N MET A 1 -12.23 9.77 0.63
CA MET A 1 -11.69 9.32 -0.68
C MET A 1 -11.93 7.83 -0.85
N LYS A 2 -12.09 7.32 -2.09
CA LYS A 2 -12.36 5.87 -2.35
C LYS A 2 -11.31 4.95 -1.71
N SER A 3 -10.04 5.36 -1.68
CA SER A 3 -8.96 4.59 -1.03
C SER A 3 -9.14 4.41 0.47
N GLN A 4 -9.73 5.39 1.18
CA GLN A 4 -10.01 5.27 2.61
C GLN A 4 -11.11 4.24 2.89
N GLN A 5 -12.14 4.21 2.05
CA GLN A 5 -13.22 3.22 2.18
C GLN A 5 -12.70 1.80 1.91
N ILE A 6 -11.86 1.63 0.89
CA ILE A 6 -11.21 0.35 0.61
C ILE A 6 -10.33 -0.09 1.79
N ASN A 7 -9.54 0.84 2.35
CA ASN A 7 -8.70 0.55 3.50
C ASN A 7 -9.52 0.04 4.70
N GLU A 8 -10.61 0.72 5.03
CA GLU A 8 -11.49 0.32 6.14
C GLU A 8 -12.09 -1.07 5.95
N ILE A 9 -12.61 -1.35 4.75
CA ILE A 9 -13.19 -2.65 4.39
C ILE A 9 -12.14 -3.76 4.53
N LEU A 10 -10.93 -3.54 4.01
CA LEU A 10 -9.86 -4.52 4.05
C LEU A 10 -9.39 -4.80 5.48
N LEU A 11 -9.20 -3.76 6.30
CA LEU A 11 -8.75 -3.94 7.68
C LEU A 11 -9.76 -4.72 8.52
N LYS A 12 -11.06 -4.42 8.37
CA LYS A 12 -12.13 -5.19 9.01
C LYS A 12 -12.14 -6.64 8.55
N ALA A 13 -12.01 -6.87 7.24
CA ALA A 13 -11.96 -8.22 6.68
C ALA A 13 -10.76 -9.03 7.21
N ILE A 14 -9.57 -8.42 7.28
CA ILE A 14 -8.35 -9.06 7.81
C ILE A 14 -8.52 -9.39 9.31
N ALA A 15 -9.11 -8.47 10.08
CA ALA A 15 -9.39 -8.69 11.50
C ALA A 15 -10.34 -9.89 11.70
N MET A 16 -11.46 -9.89 10.96
CA MET A 16 -12.42 -10.98 11.01
C MET A 16 -11.84 -12.32 10.53
N SER A 17 -11.02 -12.32 9.47
CA SER A 17 -10.37 -13.55 8.99
C SER A 17 -9.31 -14.10 9.94
N SER A 18 -8.87 -13.27 10.90
CA SER A 18 -7.89 -13.64 11.92
C SER A 18 -8.54 -13.97 13.27
N ASP A 19 -9.88 -14.09 13.32
CA ASP A 19 -10.67 -14.30 14.55
C ASP A 19 -10.38 -13.29 15.67
N ILE A 20 -10.04 -12.05 15.31
CA ILE A 20 -9.92 -10.92 16.24
C ILE A 20 -11.08 -9.95 16.06
N GLY A 21 -11.23 -8.99 16.98
CA GLY A 21 -12.33 -8.02 16.91
C GLY A 21 -12.31 -7.22 15.60
N GLU A 22 -13.47 -7.10 14.94
CA GLU A 22 -13.63 -6.47 13.61
C GLU A 22 -12.90 -5.12 13.48
N ASN A 23 -12.98 -4.28 14.52
CA ASN A 23 -12.41 -2.95 14.51
C ASN A 23 -11.00 -2.87 15.11
N CYS A 24 -10.38 -4.00 15.49
CA CYS A 24 -9.10 -4.03 16.22
C CYS A 24 -8.01 -3.18 15.55
N PHE A 25 -7.84 -3.32 14.22
CA PHE A 25 -6.86 -2.52 13.50
C PHE A 25 -7.28 -1.05 13.32
N LEU A 26 -8.58 -0.77 13.16
CA LEU A 26 -9.08 0.61 13.01
C LEU A 26 -8.89 1.41 14.29
N GLU A 27 -9.17 0.80 15.44
CA GLU A 27 -8.94 1.38 16.76
C GLU A 27 -7.44 1.63 17.00
N GLN A 28 -6.55 0.81 16.45
CA GLN A 28 -5.10 0.96 16.58
C GLN A 28 -4.55 2.21 15.85
N TYR A 29 -5.18 2.66 14.74
CA TYR A 29 -4.79 3.91 14.07
C TYR A 29 -5.31 5.16 14.78
N GLY A 30 -6.37 5.03 15.57
CA GLY A 30 -7.08 6.15 16.17
C GLY A 30 -7.85 7.02 15.17
N GLU A 31 -8.27 8.20 15.62
CA GLU A 31 -9.22 9.05 14.88
C GLU A 31 -8.61 9.82 13.70
N GLN A 32 -7.29 9.88 13.59
CA GLN A 32 -6.58 10.67 12.57
C GLN A 32 -5.53 9.82 11.83
N PRO A 33 -5.95 8.85 11.00
CA PRO A 33 -5.02 8.02 10.25
C PRO A 33 -4.24 8.86 9.23
N LEU A 34 -2.91 8.72 9.23
CA LEU A 34 -2.05 9.34 8.22
C LEU A 34 -2.25 8.65 6.88
N VAL A 35 -2.73 9.39 5.88
CA VAL A 35 -2.86 8.91 4.51
C VAL A 35 -1.90 9.70 3.63
N THR A 36 -0.97 9.00 2.98
CA THR A 36 0.02 9.59 2.08
C THR A 36 -0.12 9.00 0.68
N ALA A 37 0.05 9.83 -0.35
CA ALA A 37 0.15 9.39 -1.74
C ALA A 37 1.60 9.55 -2.22
N ARG A 38 2.14 8.51 -2.85
CA ARG A 38 3.46 8.54 -3.52
C ARG A 38 3.26 8.28 -5.00
N PHE A 39 3.73 9.21 -5.83
CA PHE A 39 3.71 9.09 -7.28
C PHE A 39 5.12 8.77 -7.76
N ASN A 40 5.31 7.60 -8.37
CA ASN A 40 6.61 7.16 -8.85
C ASN A 40 6.63 7.18 -10.38
N TYR A 41 7.71 7.70 -10.97
CA TYR A 41 7.98 7.63 -12.40
C TYR A 41 9.34 6.99 -12.62
N TYR A 42 9.34 5.84 -13.28
CA TYR A 42 10.55 5.08 -13.61
C TYR A 42 10.83 5.19 -15.12
N PRO A 43 11.74 6.06 -15.56
CA PRO A 43 12.04 6.23 -16.97
C PRO A 43 12.78 5.00 -17.55
N PRO A 44 12.78 4.82 -18.89
CA PRO A 44 13.60 3.79 -19.53
C PRO A 44 15.07 3.88 -19.12
N CYS A 45 15.67 2.73 -18.81
CA CYS A 45 17.07 2.63 -18.41
C CYS A 45 17.89 1.89 -19.47
N SER A 46 19.04 2.43 -19.86
CA SER A 46 19.97 1.79 -20.80
C SER A 46 20.77 0.63 -20.18
N ARG A 47 20.79 0.52 -18.85
CA ARG A 47 21.52 -0.51 -18.09
C ARG A 47 20.67 -1.08 -16.95
N PRO A 48 19.50 -1.67 -17.24
CA PRO A 48 18.53 -2.08 -16.21
C PRO A 48 19.08 -3.17 -15.26
N ASN A 49 20.08 -3.95 -15.69
CA ASN A 49 20.71 -4.98 -14.85
C ASN A 49 21.73 -4.41 -13.84
N GLN A 50 21.99 -3.11 -13.85
CA GLN A 50 22.99 -2.46 -12.97
C GLN A 50 22.38 -1.56 -11.91
N ILE A 51 21.11 -1.17 -12.05
CA ILE A 51 20.42 -0.25 -11.13
C ILE A 51 19.01 -0.73 -10.85
N LEU A 52 18.42 -0.24 -9.75
CA LEU A 52 17.04 -0.53 -9.37
C LEU A 52 16.22 0.75 -9.43
N GLY A 53 14.97 0.66 -9.89
CA GLY A 53 14.02 1.77 -9.79
C GLY A 53 13.74 2.13 -8.33
N VAL A 54 13.46 1.12 -7.51
CA VAL A 54 13.34 1.22 -6.06
C VAL A 54 14.09 0.06 -5.41
N LYS A 55 14.76 0.30 -4.28
CA LYS A 55 15.45 -0.77 -3.55
C LYS A 55 14.43 -1.69 -2.85
N PRO A 56 14.75 -2.97 -2.62
CA PRO A 56 13.93 -3.83 -1.77
C PRO A 56 13.71 -3.19 -0.40
N HIS A 57 12.46 -3.15 0.03
CA HIS A 57 12.04 -2.61 1.32
C HIS A 57 10.70 -3.23 1.74
N ALA A 58 10.36 -3.05 3.02
CA ALA A 58 9.00 -3.18 3.51
C ALA A 58 8.42 -1.78 3.72
N ASP A 59 7.12 -1.64 3.44
CA ASP A 59 6.42 -0.41 3.75
C ASP A 59 6.27 -0.24 5.26
N ALA A 60 6.40 1.01 5.72
CA ALA A 60 6.11 1.38 7.10
C ALA A 60 4.61 1.64 7.34
N SER A 61 3.83 1.80 6.26
CA SER A 61 2.38 1.84 6.32
C SER A 61 1.82 0.46 6.60
N ALA A 62 0.65 0.42 7.22
CA ALA A 62 -0.01 -0.83 7.50
C ALA A 62 -0.81 -1.39 6.31
N ILE A 63 -1.32 -0.52 5.42
CA ILE A 63 -1.85 -0.91 4.11
C ILE A 63 -1.34 0.06 3.05
N THR A 64 -0.89 -0.50 1.93
CA THR A 64 -0.54 0.25 0.71
C THR A 64 -1.47 -0.21 -0.42
N ILE A 65 -2.18 0.74 -1.03
CA ILE A 65 -2.98 0.49 -2.23
C ILE A 65 -2.21 1.04 -3.42
N LEU A 66 -1.75 0.14 -4.29
CA LEU A 66 -0.98 0.50 -5.48
C LEU A 66 -1.87 0.52 -6.73
N LEU A 67 -1.77 1.58 -7.52
CA LEU A 67 -2.25 1.62 -8.90
C LEU A 67 -1.03 1.51 -9.83
N GLN A 68 -0.84 0.34 -10.42
CA GLN A 68 0.28 0.08 -11.34
C GLN A 68 -0.05 0.55 -12.78
N ASP A 69 1.00 0.86 -13.54
CA ASP A 69 0.88 1.08 -14.98
C ASP A 69 0.31 -0.18 -15.66
N LYS A 70 -0.51 0.00 -16.69
CA LYS A 70 -1.17 -1.10 -17.39
C LYS A 70 -0.29 -1.77 -18.43
N GLU A 71 0.69 -1.04 -18.97
CA GLU A 71 1.51 -1.47 -20.11
C GLU A 71 2.95 -1.79 -19.71
N VAL A 72 3.39 -1.33 -18.53
CA VAL A 72 4.77 -1.47 -18.06
C VAL A 72 4.82 -2.23 -16.72
N GLU A 73 5.45 -3.40 -16.73
CA GLU A 73 5.74 -4.21 -15.53
C GLU A 73 6.97 -3.68 -14.77
N GLY A 74 7.17 -4.14 -13.51
CA GLY A 74 8.35 -3.79 -12.73
C GLY A 74 8.23 -3.90 -11.20
N LEU A 75 7.02 -4.12 -10.68
CA LEU A 75 6.80 -4.59 -9.31
C LEU A 75 6.74 -6.12 -9.29
#